data_AF-A0A6C0K9S3-F1
#
_entry.id   AF-A0A6C0K9S3-F1
#
_cell.length_a   1.000
_cell.length_b   1.000
_cell.length_c   1.000
_cell.angle_alpha   90.00
_cell.angle_beta   90.00
_cell.angle_gamma   90.00
#
_symmetry.space_group_name_H-M   'P 1'
#
loop_
_entity.id
_entity.type
_entity.pdbx_description
1 polymer ?
#
loop_
_entity_poly.entity_id
_entity_poly.type
_entity_poly.pdbx_seq_one_letter_code
_entity_poly.pdbx_strand_id
1 'polypeptide(L)'
;MKLVTVATHSERYFPYLKLSAEKYGHELVVLGWGEKWKGFVWRFELMREYLKGLDPNEIVCFVDAFDVVILQDPQTIEAKFLKHIKGDKNRILISREEYSHKPVENGFLLFLQSLVFTKCKNEYINAGTYIGVVSNLVDLFQNMCDEFKCAPDSDDQRMIQEYCKKHSSKFIIDTNCDVFLVINSTVSSIKPGEYDIKINNGTLSYKNNTYPSIIHANGYTDIDYLIAELGYDTSIFKADGESKSHFVWKSIMHYTPIVFERFWLFILITISVLIYAYRLKVKSLFAPGFRKRTTIRKG
;
A
#
# COMPACT_ATOMS: atom_id res chain seq x y z
N MET A 1 10.13 18.37 -14.04
CA MET A 1 9.64 17.02 -13.65
C MET A 1 8.46 16.59 -14.52
N LYS A 2 8.29 15.28 -14.79
CA LYS A 2 7.07 14.70 -15.38
C LYS A 2 6.24 13.93 -14.36
N LEU A 3 4.91 14.07 -14.42
CA LEU A 3 3.96 13.30 -13.60
C LEU A 3 3.39 12.16 -14.46
N VAL A 4 3.52 10.92 -13.98
CA VAL A 4 3.19 9.73 -14.76
C VAL A 4 2.25 8.83 -13.96
N THR A 5 1.27 8.26 -14.65
CA THR A 5 0.37 7.25 -14.10
C THR A 5 0.12 6.14 -15.12
N VAL A 6 -0.42 5.01 -14.64
CA VAL A 6 -0.84 3.89 -15.48
C VAL A 6 -2.34 3.68 -15.28
N ALA A 7 -3.10 3.81 -16.36
CA ALA A 7 -4.55 3.62 -16.36
C ALA A 7 -5.02 3.08 -17.70
N THR A 8 -5.93 2.12 -17.68
CA THR A 8 -6.53 1.56 -18.91
C THR A 8 -7.84 2.25 -19.31
N HIS A 9 -8.50 2.90 -18.36
CA HIS A 9 -9.78 3.58 -18.53
C HIS A 9 -9.99 4.59 -17.39
N SER A 10 -11.09 5.34 -17.45
CA SER A 10 -11.48 6.25 -16.37
C SER A 10 -12.28 5.49 -15.33
N GLU A 11 -11.79 5.48 -14.09
CA GLU A 11 -12.43 4.84 -12.95
C GLU A 11 -12.12 5.63 -11.67
N ARG A 12 -13.04 5.58 -10.70
CA ARG A 12 -12.89 6.16 -9.36
C ARG A 12 -12.39 7.61 -9.40
N TYR A 13 -11.29 7.92 -8.74
CA TYR A 13 -10.79 9.28 -8.60
C TYR A 13 -9.89 9.73 -9.77
N PHE A 14 -9.78 8.95 -10.85
CA PHE A 14 -9.01 9.36 -12.04
C PHE A 14 -9.43 10.71 -12.63
N PRO A 15 -10.73 11.06 -12.76
CA PRO A 15 -11.12 12.41 -13.19
C PRO A 15 -10.53 13.50 -12.30
N TYR A 16 -10.50 13.29 -10.98
CA TYR A 16 -9.92 14.25 -10.04
C TYR A 16 -8.39 14.26 -10.08
N LEU A 17 -7.72 13.14 -10.38
CA LEU A 17 -6.29 13.13 -10.68
C LEU A 17 -5.99 14.05 -11.88
N LYS A 18 -6.76 13.95 -12.97
CA LYS A 18 -6.57 14.82 -14.15
C LYS A 18 -6.84 16.29 -13.82
N LEU A 19 -7.96 16.58 -13.17
CA LEU A 19 -8.35 17.95 -12.82
C LEU A 19 -7.37 18.59 -11.84
N SER A 20 -6.90 17.84 -10.85
CA SER A 20 -5.91 18.34 -9.90
C SER A 20 -4.54 18.53 -10.56
N ALA A 21 -4.10 17.61 -11.43
CA ALA A 21 -2.89 17.79 -12.22
C ALA A 21 -2.97 19.07 -13.06
N GLU A 22 -4.07 19.29 -13.79
CA GLU A 22 -4.29 20.49 -14.60
C GLU A 22 -4.30 21.78 -13.74
N LYS A 23 -5.05 21.78 -12.63
CA LYS A 23 -5.13 22.90 -11.68
C LYS A 23 -3.75 23.35 -11.19
N TYR A 24 -2.83 22.42 -10.97
CA TYR A 24 -1.48 22.68 -10.49
C TYR A 24 -0.42 22.75 -11.61
N GLY A 25 -0.83 22.74 -12.88
CA GLY A 25 0.07 22.90 -14.02
C GLY A 25 0.95 21.70 -14.34
N HIS A 26 0.53 20.49 -13.99
CA HIS A 26 1.23 19.25 -14.37
C HIS A 26 0.82 18.78 -15.76
N GLU A 27 1.81 18.35 -16.54
CA GLU A 27 1.58 17.48 -17.70
C GLU A 27 1.43 16.03 -17.21
N LEU A 28 0.20 15.56 -17.06
CA LEU A 28 -0.07 14.18 -16.66
C LEU A 28 0.07 13.22 -17.84
N VAL A 29 1.06 12.35 -17.77
CA VAL A 29 1.27 11.26 -18.75
C VAL A 29 0.54 10.01 -18.29
N VAL A 30 -0.37 9.52 -19.12
CA VAL A 30 -1.18 8.32 -18.85
C VAL A 30 -0.73 7.18 -19.74
N LEU A 31 -0.13 6.16 -19.15
CA LEU A 31 0.34 4.97 -19.85
C LEU A 31 -0.73 3.87 -19.84
N GLY A 32 -0.80 3.08 -20.92
CA GLY A 32 -1.69 1.91 -21.03
C GLY A 32 -3.17 2.23 -21.33
N TRP A 33 -3.50 3.47 -21.72
CA TRP A 33 -4.88 3.88 -21.97
C TRP A 33 -5.52 3.07 -23.11
N GLY A 34 -6.70 2.49 -22.88
CA GLY A 34 -7.41 1.65 -23.84
C GLY A 34 -6.85 0.22 -23.96
N GLU A 35 -5.76 -0.12 -23.28
CA GLU A 35 -5.22 -1.47 -23.25
C GLU A 35 -5.91 -2.36 -22.21
N LYS A 36 -5.79 -3.68 -22.38
CA LYS A 36 -6.26 -4.64 -21.35
C LYS A 36 -5.25 -4.69 -20.21
N TRP A 37 -5.73 -4.60 -18.97
CA TRP A 37 -4.89 -4.77 -17.77
C TRP A 37 -4.24 -6.16 -17.73
N LYS A 38 -2.90 -6.21 -17.60
CA LYS A 38 -2.10 -7.44 -17.59
C LYS A 38 -1.52 -7.80 -16.21
N GLY A 39 -1.92 -7.10 -15.15
CA GLY A 39 -1.43 -7.33 -13.80
C GLY A 39 -0.56 -6.19 -13.28
N PHE A 40 -0.21 -6.27 -12.00
CA PHE A 40 0.49 -5.21 -11.28
C PHE A 40 1.90 -4.94 -11.82
N VAL A 41 2.66 -5.98 -12.13
CA VAL A 41 4.01 -5.84 -12.70
C VAL A 41 4.01 -5.21 -14.09
N TRP A 42 2.93 -5.34 -14.86
CA TRP A 42 2.85 -4.74 -16.20
C TRP A 42 3.05 -3.21 -16.15
N ARG A 43 2.69 -2.55 -15.04
CA ARG A 43 2.97 -1.12 -14.85
C ARG A 43 4.47 -0.81 -14.82
N PHE A 44 5.30 -1.70 -14.29
CA PHE A 44 6.76 -1.56 -14.31
C PHE A 44 7.32 -1.68 -15.73
N GLU A 45 6.72 -2.55 -16.56
CA GLU A 45 7.09 -2.65 -17.98
C GLU A 45 6.75 -1.36 -18.72
N LEU A 46 5.53 -0.83 -18.55
CA LEU A 46 5.11 0.43 -19.15
C LEU A 46 6.01 1.59 -18.70
N MET A 47 6.31 1.69 -17.41
CA MET A 47 7.22 2.70 -16.87
C MET A 47 8.61 2.56 -17.47
N ARG A 48 9.18 1.35 -17.51
CA ARG A 48 10.51 1.11 -18.07
C ARG A 48 10.60 1.50 -19.55
N GLU A 49 9.60 1.15 -20.36
CA GLU A 49 9.60 1.53 -21.78
C GLU A 49 9.45 3.05 -21.96
N TYR A 50 8.60 3.69 -21.16
CA TYR A 50 8.43 5.14 -21.19
C TYR A 50 9.72 5.89 -20.80
N LEU A 51 10.38 5.45 -19.72
CA LEU A 51 11.59 6.08 -19.20
C LEU A 51 12.79 6.01 -20.16
N LYS A 52 12.88 4.99 -21.02
CA LYS A 52 13.95 4.87 -22.03
C LYS A 52 13.98 6.03 -23.03
N GLY A 53 12.84 6.70 -23.24
CA GLY A 53 12.72 7.82 -24.16
C GLY A 53 13.02 9.20 -23.55
N LEU A 54 13.31 9.27 -22.25
CA LEU A 54 13.50 10.53 -21.53
C LEU A 54 14.98 10.87 -21.31
N ASP A 55 15.26 12.13 -20.96
CA ASP A 55 16.59 12.53 -20.49
C ASP A 55 16.93 11.75 -19.20
N PRO A 56 18.10 11.09 -19.11
CA PRO A 56 18.47 10.30 -17.93
C PRO A 56 18.54 11.12 -16.63
N ASN A 57 18.67 12.45 -16.70
CA ASN A 57 18.68 13.36 -15.56
C ASN A 57 17.31 13.96 -15.23
N GLU A 58 16.29 13.70 -16.05
CA GLU A 58 14.93 14.18 -15.79
C GLU A 58 14.36 13.53 -14.53
N ILE A 59 13.50 14.26 -13.83
CA ILE A 59 12.82 13.77 -12.63
C ILE A 59 11.42 13.33 -13.01
N VAL A 60 11.05 12.12 -12.59
CA VAL A 60 9.74 11.53 -12.84
C VAL A 60 9.09 11.19 -11.51
N CYS A 61 7.85 11.64 -11.33
CA CYS A 61 6.97 11.26 -10.22
C CYS A 61 5.90 10.31 -10.74
N PHE A 62 5.87 9.09 -10.22
CA PHE A 62 4.82 8.13 -10.49
C PHE A 62 3.72 8.20 -9.43
N VAL A 63 2.47 8.10 -9.87
CA VAL A 63 1.30 8.00 -9.01
C VAL A 63 0.30 6.96 -9.53
N ASP A 64 -0.40 6.28 -8.63
CA ASP A 64 -1.59 5.48 -8.97
C ASP A 64 -2.69 6.35 -9.58
N ALA A 65 -3.52 5.75 -10.42
CA ALA A 65 -4.48 6.49 -11.24
C ALA A 65 -5.81 6.76 -10.53
N PHE A 66 -6.28 5.81 -9.71
CA PHE A 66 -7.70 5.69 -9.36
C PHE A 66 -8.04 6.20 -7.96
N ASP A 67 -7.03 6.53 -7.15
CA ASP A 67 -7.17 6.95 -5.76
C ASP A 67 -6.14 8.00 -5.36
N VAL A 68 -5.71 8.84 -6.32
CA VAL A 68 -4.72 9.91 -6.11
C VAL A 68 -5.27 11.28 -6.46
N VAL A 69 -4.87 12.29 -5.67
CA VAL A 69 -5.13 13.72 -5.93
C VAL A 69 -3.84 14.52 -5.75
N ILE A 70 -3.59 15.46 -6.67
CA ILE A 70 -2.45 16.37 -6.64
C ILE A 70 -2.80 17.65 -5.86
N LEU A 71 -1.88 18.14 -5.03
CA LEU A 71 -2.12 19.29 -4.14
C LEU A 71 -1.15 20.45 -4.34
N GLN A 72 -0.09 20.26 -5.14
CA GLN A 72 0.97 21.25 -5.36
C GLN A 72 1.52 21.17 -6.78
N ASP A 73 2.15 22.25 -7.23
CA ASP A 73 2.77 22.40 -8.55
C ASP A 73 4.04 21.54 -8.72
N PRO A 74 4.48 21.28 -9.97
CA PRO A 74 5.66 20.46 -10.24
C PRO A 74 6.94 20.95 -9.54
N GLN A 75 7.16 22.26 -9.48
CA GLN A 75 8.37 22.86 -8.92
C GLN A 75 8.45 22.62 -7.40
N THR A 76 7.32 22.71 -6.71
CA THR A 76 7.24 22.40 -5.28
C THR A 76 7.54 20.92 -4.99
N ILE A 77 6.97 20.00 -5.78
CA ILE A 77 7.25 18.55 -5.64
C ILE A 77 8.73 18.26 -5.90
N GLU A 78 9.28 18.82 -6.97
CA GLU A 78 10.67 18.65 -7.35
C GLU A 78 11.61 19.18 -6.25
N ALA A 79 11.35 20.37 -5.71
CA ALA A 79 12.14 20.95 -4.64
C ALA A 79 12.14 20.09 -3.36
N LYS A 80 10.98 19.53 -2.98
CA LYS A 80 10.89 18.62 -1.84
C LYS A 80 11.67 17.34 -2.07
N PHE A 81 11.55 16.72 -3.24
CA PHE A 81 12.34 15.55 -3.61
C PHE A 81 13.85 15.84 -3.52
N LEU A 82 14.31 16.94 -4.13
CA LEU A 82 15.72 17.35 -4.10
C LEU A 82 16.23 17.55 -2.67
N LYS A 83 15.41 18.13 -1.78
CA LYS A 83 15.70 18.28 -0.36
C LYS A 83 15.85 16.92 0.35
N HIS A 84 14.99 15.95 0.03
CA HIS A 84 15.06 14.60 0.61
C HIS A 84 16.33 13.86 0.20
N ILE A 85 16.72 13.94 -1.07
CA ILE A 85 17.91 13.22 -1.57
C ILE A 85 19.24 13.87 -1.18
N LYS A 86 19.24 15.14 -0.74
CA LYS A 86 20.45 15.88 -0.31
C LYS A 86 21.60 15.81 -1.32
N GLY A 87 21.28 15.91 -2.61
CA GLY A 87 22.23 15.82 -3.71
C GLY A 87 22.60 14.41 -4.15
N ASP A 88 22.19 13.36 -3.42
CA ASP A 88 22.38 11.97 -3.84
C ASP A 88 21.32 11.59 -4.89
N LYS A 89 21.62 11.96 -6.13
CA LYS A 89 20.77 11.69 -7.28
C LYS A 89 20.55 10.21 -7.57
N ASN A 90 21.15 9.27 -6.84
CA ASN A 90 20.97 7.81 -7.02
C ASN A 90 19.83 7.22 -6.17
N ARG A 91 19.11 8.06 -5.40
CA ARG A 91 18.04 7.63 -4.51
C ARG A 91 16.65 7.86 -5.10
N ILE A 92 15.74 6.99 -4.70
CA ILE A 92 14.31 7.07 -5.01
C ILE A 92 13.58 7.43 -3.72
N LEU A 93 12.76 8.47 -3.76
CA LEU A 93 11.86 8.80 -2.67
C LEU A 93 10.56 8.04 -2.89
N ILE A 94 10.19 7.22 -1.92
CA ILE A 94 8.96 6.41 -1.95
C ILE A 94 8.10 6.76 -0.75
N SER A 95 6.79 6.69 -0.94
CA SER A 95 5.85 7.00 0.12
C SER A 95 5.89 5.95 1.25
N ARG A 96 5.64 6.42 2.47
CA ARG A 96 5.39 5.56 3.63
C ARG A 96 3.91 5.18 3.64
N GLU A 97 3.62 3.91 3.86
CA GLU A 97 2.25 3.47 4.16
C GLU A 97 2.02 3.56 5.67
N GLU A 98 1.17 4.50 6.09
CA GLU A 98 0.70 4.53 7.46
C GLU A 98 -0.60 3.71 7.57
N TYR A 99 -0.50 2.54 8.20
CA TYR A 99 -1.69 1.82 8.62
C TYR A 99 -2.37 2.62 9.72
N SER A 100 -3.45 3.29 9.38
CA SER A 100 -4.18 4.06 10.36
C SER A 100 -4.73 3.13 11.44
N HIS A 101 -4.32 3.37 12.68
CA HIS A 101 -4.71 2.57 13.83
C HIS A 101 -6.15 2.91 14.25
N LYS A 102 -7.17 2.50 13.49
CA LYS A 102 -8.51 2.27 14.03
C LYS A 102 -8.67 0.75 14.27
N PRO A 103 -8.41 0.24 15.49
CA PRO A 103 -8.12 -1.17 15.74
C PRO A 103 -9.31 -2.15 15.68
N VAL A 104 -10.49 -1.77 15.20
CA VAL A 104 -11.71 -2.54 15.55
C VAL A 104 -12.39 -3.27 14.38
N GLU A 105 -12.31 -2.78 13.14
CA GLU A 105 -13.14 -3.38 12.08
C GLU A 105 -12.44 -4.49 11.25
N ASN A 106 -11.10 -4.50 11.16
CA ASN A 106 -10.38 -5.42 10.25
C ASN A 106 -9.05 -5.98 10.82
N GLY A 107 -8.95 -6.19 12.14
CA GLY A 107 -7.71 -6.66 12.77
C GLY A 107 -7.11 -7.95 12.18
N PHE A 108 -7.95 -8.86 11.67
CA PHE A 108 -7.49 -10.06 10.99
C PHE A 108 -6.86 -9.77 9.62
N LEU A 109 -7.44 -8.85 8.83
CA LEU A 109 -6.86 -8.45 7.55
C LEU A 109 -5.50 -7.76 7.75
N LEU A 110 -5.42 -6.85 8.73
CA LEU A 110 -4.15 -6.19 9.10
C LEU A 110 -3.10 -7.21 9.55
N PHE A 111 -3.51 -8.23 10.31
CA PHE A 111 -2.63 -9.34 10.69
C PHE A 111 -2.14 -10.12 9.45
N LEU A 112 -3.03 -10.52 8.53
CA LEU A 112 -2.63 -11.19 7.29
C LEU A 112 -1.65 -10.35 6.47
N GLN A 113 -1.92 -9.05 6.30
CA GLN A 113 -1.03 -8.13 5.61
C GLN A 113 0.35 -8.07 6.26
N SER A 114 0.43 -8.05 7.60
CA SER A 114 1.71 -8.06 8.33
C SER A 114 2.54 -9.34 8.13
N LEU A 115 1.89 -10.45 7.75
CA LEU A 115 2.55 -11.72 7.42
C LEU A 115 2.98 -11.80 5.95
N VAL A 116 2.36 -11.00 5.08
CA VAL A 116 2.60 -10.98 3.63
C VAL A 116 3.64 -9.93 3.25
N PHE A 117 3.53 -8.73 3.80
CA PHE A 117 4.37 -7.58 3.45
C PHE A 117 5.56 -7.45 4.39
N THR A 118 6.71 -7.05 3.83
CA THR A 118 7.94 -6.85 4.59
C THR A 118 8.26 -5.36 4.73
N LYS A 119 8.90 -4.99 5.83
CA LYS A 119 9.28 -3.60 6.07
C LYS A 119 10.59 -3.25 5.37
N CYS A 120 10.67 -2.03 4.87
CA CYS A 120 11.91 -1.40 4.44
C CYS A 120 12.34 -0.36 5.47
N LYS A 121 13.57 -0.44 6.01
CA LYS A 121 14.07 0.47 7.06
C LYS A 121 13.09 0.62 8.25
N ASN A 122 12.47 -0.49 8.67
CA ASN A 122 11.45 -0.57 9.72
C ASN A 122 10.10 0.11 9.40
N GLU A 123 9.91 0.61 8.19
CA GLU A 123 8.67 1.22 7.72
C GLU A 123 7.97 0.35 6.67
N TYR A 124 6.65 0.47 6.57
CA TYR A 124 5.92 0.01 5.41
C TYR A 124 5.95 1.11 4.35
N ILE A 125 6.20 0.72 3.09
CA ILE A 125 6.23 1.65 1.95
C ILE A 125 5.05 1.34 1.03
N ASN A 126 4.64 2.29 0.20
CA ASN A 126 3.58 2.08 -0.77
C ASN A 126 4.12 2.23 -2.21
N ALA A 127 3.86 1.23 -3.06
CA ALA A 127 4.33 1.16 -4.44
C ALA A 127 3.55 2.08 -5.40
N GLY A 128 2.41 2.61 -4.96
CA GLY A 128 1.54 3.47 -5.76
C GLY A 128 2.06 4.89 -5.90
N THR A 129 3.08 5.30 -5.14
CA THR A 129 3.65 6.65 -5.25
C THR A 129 5.15 6.68 -4.98
N TYR A 130 5.93 7.16 -5.96
CA TYR A 130 7.38 7.33 -5.83
C TYR A 130 7.88 8.39 -6.81
N ILE A 131 9.05 8.96 -6.51
CA ILE A 131 9.72 9.96 -7.34
C ILE A 131 11.22 9.69 -7.39
N GLY A 132 11.81 9.84 -8.57
CA GLY A 132 13.22 9.60 -8.79
C GLY A 132 13.72 10.21 -10.09
N VAL A 133 15.04 10.21 -10.24
CA VAL A 133 15.71 10.53 -11.50
C VAL A 133 15.54 9.36 -12.48
N VAL A 134 15.33 9.66 -13.77
CA VAL A 134 15.06 8.66 -14.83
C VAL A 134 16.07 7.52 -14.81
N SER A 135 17.38 7.82 -14.78
CA SER A 135 18.43 6.79 -14.75
C SER A 135 18.24 5.77 -13.63
N ASN A 136 17.88 6.23 -12.42
CA ASN A 136 17.67 5.34 -11.29
C ASN A 136 16.39 4.54 -11.38
N LEU A 137 15.33 5.14 -11.91
CA LEU A 137 14.05 4.45 -12.05
C LEU A 137 14.22 3.31 -13.07
N VAL A 138 14.93 3.55 -14.17
CA VAL A 138 15.32 2.51 -15.14
C VAL A 138 16.11 1.40 -14.43
N ASP A 139 17.14 1.76 -13.67
CA ASP A 139 17.94 0.80 -12.91
C ASP A 139 17.11 0.04 -11.87
N LEU A 140 16.16 0.70 -11.19
CA LEU A 140 15.28 0.06 -10.22
C LEU A 140 14.46 -1.03 -10.90
N PHE A 141 13.72 -0.70 -11.96
CA PHE A 141 12.84 -1.67 -12.62
C PHE A 141 13.64 -2.82 -13.24
N GLN A 142 14.79 -2.51 -13.87
CA GLN A 142 15.65 -3.53 -14.45
C GLN A 142 16.17 -4.50 -13.38
N ASN A 143 16.82 -3.97 -12.33
CA ASN A 143 17.41 -4.81 -11.28
C ASN A 143 16.35 -5.59 -10.49
N MET A 144 15.19 -4.97 -10.22
CA MET A 144 14.08 -5.62 -9.54
C MET A 144 13.49 -6.76 -10.38
N CYS A 145 13.30 -6.55 -11.69
CA CYS A 145 12.85 -7.61 -12.58
C CYS A 145 13.88 -8.73 -12.77
N ASP A 146 15.18 -8.41 -12.79
CA ASP A 146 16.23 -9.44 -12.90
C ASP A 146 16.26 -10.35 -11.65
N GLU A 147 16.07 -9.76 -10.47
CA GLU A 147 16.09 -10.45 -9.19
C GLU A 147 14.80 -11.25 -8.93
N PHE A 148 13.63 -10.68 -9.21
CA PHE A 148 12.32 -11.27 -8.88
C PHE A 148 11.56 -11.84 -10.08
N LYS A 149 12.17 -11.82 -11.27
CA LYS A 149 11.63 -12.34 -12.54
C LYS A 149 10.39 -11.65 -13.09
N CYS A 150 9.80 -10.68 -12.37
CA CYS A 150 8.66 -9.89 -12.82
C CYS A 150 7.56 -10.76 -13.46
N ALA A 151 7.18 -11.85 -12.78
CA ALA A 151 6.12 -12.71 -13.29
C ALA A 151 4.79 -11.94 -13.35
N PRO A 152 3.91 -12.20 -14.34
CA PRO A 152 2.69 -11.39 -14.56
C PRO A 152 1.73 -11.32 -13.36
N ASP A 153 1.73 -12.35 -12.52
CA ASP A 153 0.91 -12.50 -11.32
C ASP A 153 1.58 -11.98 -10.04
N SER A 154 2.79 -11.42 -10.16
CA SER A 154 3.51 -10.87 -9.01
C SER A 154 2.86 -9.58 -8.51
N ASP A 155 2.92 -9.41 -7.20
CA ASP A 155 2.45 -8.23 -6.48
C ASP A 155 3.59 -7.21 -6.44
N ASP A 156 3.35 -6.04 -7.03
CA ASP A 156 4.30 -4.94 -7.13
C ASP A 156 4.70 -4.35 -5.78
N GLN A 157 3.75 -4.24 -4.86
CA GLN A 157 3.91 -3.80 -3.49
C GLN A 157 4.82 -4.75 -2.72
N ARG A 158 4.68 -6.07 -2.89
CA ARG A 158 5.61 -7.07 -2.32
C ARG A 158 6.99 -6.98 -2.97
N MET A 159 7.06 -6.88 -4.29
CA MET A 159 8.32 -6.82 -5.03
C MET A 159 9.18 -5.63 -4.61
N ILE A 160 8.60 -4.42 -4.58
CA ILE A 160 9.36 -3.22 -4.22
C ILE A 160 9.76 -3.22 -2.74
N GLN A 161 8.93 -3.79 -1.85
CA GLN A 161 9.26 -3.94 -0.43
C GLN A 161 10.43 -4.91 -0.22
N GLU A 162 10.41 -6.08 -0.84
CA GLU A 162 11.50 -7.05 -0.75
C GLU A 162 12.79 -6.50 -1.41
N TYR A 163 12.68 -5.79 -2.53
CA TYR A 163 13.82 -5.11 -3.15
C TYR A 163 14.39 -4.02 -2.23
N CYS A 164 13.55 -3.16 -1.65
CA CYS A 164 13.96 -2.10 -0.74
C CYS A 164 14.62 -2.65 0.53
N LYS A 165 14.11 -3.76 1.07
CA LYS A 165 14.72 -4.43 2.23
C LYS A 165 16.15 -4.89 1.95
N LYS A 166 16.43 -5.41 0.76
CA LYS A 166 17.78 -5.86 0.35
C LYS A 166 18.68 -4.71 -0.08
N HIS A 167 18.12 -3.69 -0.74
CA HIS A 167 18.84 -2.59 -1.38
C HIS A 167 18.48 -1.23 -0.76
N SER A 168 18.37 -1.18 0.57
CA SER A 168 17.79 -0.04 1.29
C SER A 168 18.51 1.30 1.07
N SER A 169 19.79 1.29 0.69
CA SER A 169 20.55 2.50 0.35
C SER A 169 19.98 3.24 -0.86
N LYS A 170 19.29 2.54 -1.78
CA LYS A 170 18.64 3.13 -2.96
C LYS A 170 17.38 3.92 -2.63
N PHE A 171 16.80 3.76 -1.43
CA PHE A 171 15.51 4.34 -1.08
C PHE A 171 15.61 5.38 0.02
N ILE A 172 14.83 6.44 -0.12
CA ILE A 172 14.43 7.32 0.97
C ILE A 172 12.93 7.13 1.15
N ILE A 173 12.51 6.96 2.40
CA ILE A 173 11.10 6.81 2.74
C ILE A 173 10.60 8.18 3.18
N ASP A 174 9.47 8.62 2.63
CA ASP A 174 8.82 9.88 3.03
C ASP A 174 8.10 9.72 4.37
N THR A 175 8.88 9.62 5.46
CA THR A 175 8.35 9.35 6.80
C THR A 175 7.48 10.50 7.34
N ASN A 176 7.74 11.73 6.87
CA ASN A 176 7.04 12.94 7.32
C ASN A 176 5.82 13.27 6.46
N CYS A 177 5.55 12.50 5.40
CA CYS A 177 4.50 12.73 4.43
C CYS A 177 4.59 14.14 3.81
N ASP A 178 5.80 14.62 3.51
CA ASP A 178 6.03 15.96 2.94
C ASP A 178 5.69 15.98 1.45
N VAL A 179 5.99 14.90 0.74
CA VAL A 179 5.64 14.70 -0.67
C VAL A 179 4.36 13.89 -0.78
N PHE A 180 4.32 12.73 -0.15
CA PHE A 180 3.26 11.74 -0.30
C PHE A 180 2.55 11.50 1.03
N LEU A 181 1.26 11.79 1.09
CA LEU A 181 0.38 11.35 2.17
C LEU A 181 -0.44 10.15 1.71
N VAL A 182 -0.03 8.96 2.16
CA VAL A 182 -0.79 7.72 1.94
C VAL A 182 -1.75 7.51 3.09
N ILE A 183 -3.03 7.41 2.78
CA ILE A 183 -4.10 7.20 3.76
C ILE A 183 -4.77 5.88 3.45
N ASN A 184 -4.52 4.91 4.31
CA ASN A 184 -5.23 3.65 4.33
C ASN A 184 -6.22 3.68 5.48
N SER A 185 -7.45 4.14 5.22
CA SER A 185 -8.51 4.10 6.24
C SER A 185 -9.17 2.73 6.33
N THR A 186 -8.88 1.87 5.34
CA THR A 186 -9.65 0.66 5.01
C THR A 186 -11.12 0.93 5.30
N VAL A 187 -11.81 1.48 4.30
CA VAL A 187 -13.27 1.41 4.25
C VAL A 187 -14.04 2.46 5.08
N SER A 188 -13.49 3.65 5.36
CA SER A 188 -14.27 4.79 5.87
C SER A 188 -14.02 6.08 5.09
N SER A 189 -15.08 6.87 4.85
CA SER A 189 -14.99 8.24 4.34
C SER A 189 -14.13 9.08 5.29
N ILE A 190 -13.08 9.71 4.78
CA ILE A 190 -12.25 10.60 5.58
C ILE A 190 -13.01 11.89 5.85
N LYS A 191 -13.32 12.18 7.12
CA LYS A 191 -13.87 13.49 7.51
C LYS A 191 -12.75 14.44 7.98
N PRO A 192 -12.91 15.77 7.90
CA PRO A 192 -11.91 16.72 8.39
C PRO A 192 -11.73 16.56 9.89
N GLY A 193 -10.49 16.69 10.33
CA GLY A 193 -10.10 16.43 11.72
C GLY A 193 -9.89 14.96 12.03
N GLU A 194 -10.27 14.03 11.14
CA GLU A 194 -9.77 12.66 11.21
C GLU A 194 -8.38 12.55 10.57
N TYR A 195 -7.60 11.57 11.04
CA TYR A 195 -6.24 11.31 10.53
C TYR A 195 -5.30 12.54 10.60
N ASP A 196 -5.56 13.49 11.49
CA ASP A 196 -4.82 14.75 11.61
C ASP A 196 -4.82 15.61 10.33
N ILE A 197 -5.82 15.42 9.46
CA ILE A 197 -5.99 16.18 8.21
C ILE A 197 -6.86 17.41 8.47
N LYS A 198 -6.38 18.57 8.02
CA LYS A 198 -7.11 19.83 8.04
C LYS A 198 -7.08 20.45 6.65
N ILE A 199 -8.18 21.05 6.23
CA ILE A 199 -8.26 21.77 4.96
C ILE A 199 -8.71 23.19 5.26
N ASN A 200 -7.92 24.16 4.82
CA ASN A 200 -8.23 25.57 4.97
C ASN A 200 -8.06 26.25 3.62
N ASN A 201 -9.14 26.85 3.09
CA ASN A 201 -9.14 27.52 1.79
C ASN A 201 -8.54 26.67 0.67
N GLY A 202 -8.94 25.39 0.58
CA GLY A 202 -8.43 24.44 -0.43
C GLY A 202 -6.99 23.99 -0.23
N THR A 203 -6.33 24.39 0.87
CA THR A 203 -4.99 23.93 1.24
C THR A 203 -5.09 22.87 2.32
N LEU A 204 -4.56 21.68 2.04
CA LEU A 204 -4.51 20.59 3.00
C LEU A 204 -3.23 20.66 3.83
N SER A 205 -3.38 20.54 5.15
CA SER A 205 -2.28 20.26 6.07
C SER A 205 -2.49 18.93 6.79
N TYR A 206 -1.38 18.31 7.14
CA TYR A 206 -1.28 17.06 7.88
C TYR A 206 -0.43 17.30 9.15
N LYS A 207 -0.40 16.32 10.05
CA LYS A 207 0.34 16.29 11.33
C LYS A 207 1.45 17.35 11.46
N ASN A 208 1.41 18.14 12.52
CA ASN A 208 2.41 19.19 12.79
C ASN A 208 2.54 20.24 11.67
N ASN A 209 1.46 20.54 10.94
CA ASN A 209 1.43 21.47 9.81
C ASN A 209 2.41 21.10 8.69
N THR A 210 2.54 19.81 8.37
CA THR A 210 3.11 19.41 7.08
C THR A 210 2.11 19.65 5.97
N TYR A 211 2.58 19.88 4.75
CA TYR A 211 1.75 20.19 3.59
C TYR A 211 2.06 19.20 2.48
N PRO A 212 1.43 18.00 2.48
CA PRO A 212 1.68 16.99 1.47
C PRO A 212 1.44 17.51 0.06
N SER A 213 2.18 16.98 -0.90
CA SER A 213 2.03 17.41 -2.30
C SER A 213 1.06 16.53 -3.08
N ILE A 214 0.91 15.28 -2.64
CA ILE A 214 0.10 14.24 -3.27
C ILE A 214 -0.61 13.47 -2.15
N ILE A 215 -1.90 13.20 -2.32
CA ILE A 215 -2.66 12.27 -1.48
C ILE A 215 -2.91 11.00 -2.26
N HIS A 216 -2.64 9.87 -1.61
CA HIS A 216 -2.97 8.54 -2.11
C HIS A 216 -3.89 7.83 -1.12
N ALA A 217 -5.15 7.64 -1.50
CA ALA A 217 -6.21 7.05 -0.69
C ALA A 217 -6.36 5.55 -0.99
N ASN A 218 -5.32 4.79 -0.70
CA ASN A 218 -5.26 3.38 -1.05
C ASN A 218 -6.27 2.52 -0.26
N GLY A 219 -6.50 1.29 -0.74
CA GLY A 219 -7.32 0.31 -0.02
C GLY A 219 -8.82 0.63 0.02
N TYR A 220 -9.36 1.16 -1.09
CA TYR A 220 -10.77 1.58 -1.20
C TYR A 220 -11.16 2.67 -0.19
N THR A 221 -10.21 3.53 0.17
CA THR A 221 -10.50 4.71 0.98
C THR A 221 -11.37 5.67 0.18
N ASP A 222 -12.46 6.13 0.80
CA ASP A 222 -13.39 7.12 0.26
C ASP A 222 -12.90 8.52 0.66
N ILE A 223 -12.70 9.36 -0.36
CA ILE A 223 -12.22 10.73 -0.23
C ILE A 223 -13.18 11.76 -0.82
N ASP A 224 -14.46 11.42 -1.02
CA ASP A 224 -15.45 12.34 -1.60
C ASP A 224 -15.56 13.65 -0.80
N TYR A 225 -15.50 13.53 0.52
CA TYR A 225 -15.49 14.70 1.40
C TYR A 225 -14.25 15.57 1.18
N LEU A 226 -13.07 14.95 1.10
CA LEU A 226 -11.80 15.65 0.85
C LEU A 226 -11.84 16.34 -0.52
N ILE A 227 -12.36 15.69 -1.56
CA ILE A 227 -12.56 16.26 -2.89
C ILE A 227 -13.44 17.53 -2.82
N ALA A 228 -14.54 17.47 -2.07
CA ALA A 228 -15.44 18.63 -1.89
C ALA A 228 -14.74 19.82 -1.22
N GLU A 229 -14.02 19.59 -0.12
CA GLU A 229 -13.29 20.65 0.61
C GLU A 229 -12.11 21.23 -0.18
N LEU A 230 -11.50 20.44 -1.08
CA LEU A 230 -10.49 20.93 -2.01
C LEU A 230 -11.09 21.80 -3.13
N GLY A 231 -12.42 21.94 -3.16
CA GLY A 231 -13.17 22.80 -4.07
C GLY A 231 -13.50 22.16 -5.41
N TYR A 232 -13.44 20.83 -5.52
CA TYR A 232 -13.83 20.12 -6.74
C TYR A 232 -15.33 19.80 -6.75
N ASP A 233 -15.91 19.75 -7.95
CA ASP A 233 -17.29 19.33 -8.16
C ASP A 233 -17.44 17.82 -7.97
N THR A 234 -18.13 17.42 -6.91
CA THR A 234 -18.37 16.01 -6.55
C THR A 234 -19.39 15.31 -7.44
N SER A 235 -20.05 16.02 -8.35
CA SER A 235 -20.98 15.43 -9.31
C SER A 235 -20.28 14.72 -10.47
N ILE A 236 -18.99 15.02 -10.70
CA ILE A 236 -18.19 14.50 -11.81
C ILE A 236 -18.02 12.98 -11.75
N PHE A 237 -17.96 12.41 -10.55
CA PHE A 237 -17.93 10.97 -10.33
C PHE A 237 -18.40 10.62 -8.93
N LYS A 238 -19.27 9.61 -8.81
CA LYS A 238 -19.61 8.96 -7.54
C LYS A 238 -18.86 7.63 -7.49
N ALA A 239 -18.16 7.37 -6.39
CA ALA A 239 -17.52 6.08 -6.16
C ALA A 239 -18.49 4.92 -6.51
N ASP A 240 -18.08 4.04 -7.42
CA ASP A 240 -18.84 2.83 -7.70
C ASP A 240 -18.99 2.06 -6.39
N GLY A 241 -20.25 1.72 -6.07
CA GLY A 241 -20.66 1.14 -4.79
C GLY A 241 -20.20 -0.30 -4.58
N GLU A 242 -18.98 -0.65 -4.98
CA GLU A 242 -18.38 -1.93 -4.59
C GLU A 242 -18.36 -1.96 -3.06
N SER A 243 -19.11 -2.90 -2.50
CA SER A 243 -19.37 -2.85 -1.07
C SER A 243 -18.09 -3.06 -0.30
N LYS A 244 -17.97 -2.30 0.78
CA LYS A 244 -17.02 -2.47 1.88
C LYS A 244 -16.64 -3.93 2.16
N SER A 245 -17.64 -4.80 2.25
CA SER A 245 -17.49 -6.23 2.52
C SER A 245 -16.86 -7.00 1.35
N HIS A 246 -17.13 -6.62 0.11
CA HIS A 246 -16.58 -7.25 -1.08
C HIS A 246 -15.06 -7.03 -1.19
N PHE A 247 -14.58 -5.80 -0.95
CA PHE A 247 -13.14 -5.51 -0.94
C PHE A 247 -12.39 -6.29 0.14
N VAL A 248 -12.90 -6.29 1.38
CA VAL A 248 -12.30 -7.01 2.51
C VAL A 248 -12.25 -8.51 2.20
N TRP A 249 -13.34 -9.08 1.70
CA TRP A 249 -13.41 -10.50 1.33
C TRP A 249 -12.39 -10.85 0.23
N LYS A 250 -12.32 -10.06 -0.84
CA LYS A 250 -11.36 -10.25 -1.93
C LYS A 250 -9.92 -10.18 -1.43
N SER A 251 -9.62 -9.24 -0.53
CA SER A 251 -8.30 -9.10 0.09
C SER A 251 -7.95 -10.32 0.94
N ILE A 252 -8.88 -10.81 1.77
CA ILE A 252 -8.67 -12.03 2.58
C ILE A 252 -8.41 -13.23 1.66
N MET A 253 -9.22 -13.41 0.62
CA MET A 253 -9.07 -14.52 -0.34
C MET A 253 -7.73 -14.44 -1.10
N HIS A 254 -7.21 -13.24 -1.33
CA HIS A 254 -5.90 -13.04 -1.95
C HIS A 254 -4.73 -13.37 -1.00
N TYR A 255 -4.77 -12.91 0.26
CA TYR A 255 -3.68 -13.11 1.21
C TYR A 255 -3.65 -14.50 1.85
N THR A 256 -4.79 -15.17 1.98
CA THR A 256 -4.89 -16.47 2.67
C THR A 256 -4.01 -17.55 2.05
N PRO A 257 -4.00 -17.77 0.71
CA PRO A 257 -3.11 -18.75 0.08
C PRO A 257 -1.63 -18.45 0.32
N ILE A 258 -1.22 -17.18 0.28
CA ILE A 258 0.17 -16.75 0.49
C ILE A 258 0.61 -17.05 1.92
N VAL A 259 -0.24 -16.76 2.91
CA VAL A 259 0.02 -17.08 4.32
C VAL A 259 0.06 -18.59 4.52
N PHE A 260 -0.85 -19.34 3.91
CA PHE A 260 -0.86 -20.79 3.99
C PHE A 260 0.43 -21.40 3.42
N GLU A 261 0.86 -20.99 2.24
CA GLU A 261 2.12 -21.44 1.63
C GLU A 261 3.34 -21.21 2.54
N ARG A 262 3.34 -20.10 3.28
CA ARG A 262 4.43 -19.74 4.19
C ARG A 262 4.43 -20.52 5.51
N PHE A 263 3.25 -20.94 5.99
CA PHE A 263 3.08 -21.48 7.35
C PHE A 263 2.43 -22.87 7.42
N TRP A 264 2.14 -23.55 6.30
CA TRP A 264 1.39 -24.80 6.29
C TRP A 264 2.02 -25.89 7.18
N LEU A 265 3.35 -26.03 7.19
CA LEU A 265 4.04 -26.98 8.06
C LEU A 265 3.82 -26.67 9.54
N PHE A 266 3.92 -25.40 9.92
CA PHE A 266 3.66 -24.97 11.29
C PHE A 266 2.20 -25.25 11.68
N ILE A 267 1.26 -24.92 10.79
CA ILE A 267 -0.17 -25.20 10.98
C ILE A 267 -0.42 -26.71 11.19
N LEU A 268 0.19 -27.57 10.37
CA LEU A 268 0.07 -29.03 10.50
C LEU A 268 0.65 -29.55 11.82
N ILE A 269 1.80 -29.03 12.26
CA ILE A 269 2.41 -29.38 13.53
C ILE A 269 1.50 -28.97 14.69
N THR A 270 1.00 -27.74 14.70
CA THR A 270 0.10 -27.24 15.74
C THR A 270 -1.18 -28.08 15.83
N ILE A 271 -1.81 -28.41 14.69
CA ILE A 271 -3.00 -29.28 14.64
C ILE A 271 -2.67 -30.66 15.22
N SER A 272 -1.52 -31.23 14.87
CA SER A 272 -1.09 -32.55 15.36
C SER A 272 -0.89 -32.55 16.89
N VAL A 273 -0.27 -31.50 17.43
CA VAL A 273 -0.08 -31.32 18.88
C VAL A 273 -1.43 -31.17 19.59
N LEU A 274 -2.36 -30.38 19.04
CA LEU A 274 -3.69 -30.20 19.61
C LEU A 274 -4.50 -31.51 19.61
N ILE A 275 -4.45 -32.28 18.51
CA ILE A 275 -5.10 -33.60 18.43
C ILE A 275 -4.49 -34.55 19.47
N TYR A 276 -3.17 -34.56 19.62
CA TYR A 276 -2.49 -35.39 20.62
C TYR A 276 -2.89 -35.01 22.05
N ALA A 277 -2.87 -33.71 22.38
CA ALA A 277 -3.29 -33.19 23.67
C ALA A 277 -4.77 -33.51 23.98
N TYR A 278 -5.65 -33.37 22.99
CA TYR A 278 -7.05 -33.76 23.10
C TYR A 278 -7.20 -35.26 23.40
N ARG A 279 -6.47 -36.13 22.69
CA ARG A 279 -6.47 -37.58 22.95
C ARG A 279 -5.97 -37.92 24.35
N LEU A 280 -4.95 -37.23 24.87
CA LEU A 280 -4.48 -37.43 26.24
C LEU A 280 -5.52 -37.00 27.28
N LYS A 281 -6.18 -35.85 27.07
CA LYS A 281 -7.22 -35.36 27.97
C LYS A 281 -8.43 -36.30 27.98
N VAL A 282 -8.87 -36.79 26.83
CA VAL A 282 -9.93 -37.79 26.73
C VAL A 282 -9.53 -39.07 27.47
N LYS A 283 -8.31 -39.59 27.28
CA LYS A 283 -7.80 -40.75 28.05
C LYS A 283 -7.81 -40.52 29.56
N SER A 284 -7.51 -39.31 30.05
CA SER A 284 -7.56 -38.99 31.48
C SER A 284 -8.98 -38.94 32.06
N LEU A 285 -10.00 -38.58 31.25
CA LEU A 285 -11.41 -38.53 31.66
C LEU A 285 -12.05 -39.92 31.75
N PHE A 286 -11.55 -40.88 30.96
CA PHE A 286 -12.01 -42.28 30.98
C PHE A 286 -11.05 -43.22 31.73
N ALA A 287 -10.04 -42.70 32.42
CA ALA A 287 -9.21 -43.50 33.31
C ALA A 287 -10.08 -44.01 34.47
N PRO A 288 -10.21 -45.33 34.71
CA PRO A 288 -11.07 -45.85 35.76
C PRO A 288 -10.60 -45.32 37.11
N GLY A 289 -11.48 -44.57 37.78
CA GLY A 289 -11.23 -44.02 39.10
C GLY A 289 -10.76 -45.13 40.04
N PHE A 290 -9.55 -44.98 40.57
CA PHE A 290 -9.00 -45.83 41.62
C PHE A 290 -9.96 -45.75 42.82
N ARG A 291 -10.92 -46.68 42.91
CA ARG A 291 -11.74 -46.88 44.11
C ARG A 291 -10.76 -47.22 45.24
N LYS A 292 -10.52 -46.26 46.14
CA LYS A 292 -9.90 -46.53 47.44
C LYS A 292 -10.73 -47.64 48.11
N ARG A 293 -10.19 -48.87 48.16
CA ARG A 293 -10.69 -49.92 49.05
C ARG A 293 -10.45 -49.42 50.48
N THR A 294 -11.50 -48.94 51.12
CA THR A 294 -11.56 -48.81 52.57
C THR A 294 -11.59 -50.22 53.17
N THR A 295 -10.43 -50.71 53.60
CA THR A 295 -10.34 -51.87 54.49
C THR A 295 -10.88 -51.47 55.87
N ILE A 296 -12.12 -51.88 56.15
CA ILE A 296 -12.67 -51.88 57.50
C ILE A 296 -11.98 -53.02 58.27
N ARG A 297 -11.08 -52.70 59.19
CA ARG A 297 -10.65 -53.63 60.24
C ARG A 297 -11.76 -53.67 61.29
N LYS A 298 -12.44 -54.82 61.42
CA LYS A 298 -13.23 -55.15 62.61
C LYS A 298 -12.25 -55.54 63.72
N GLY A 299 -12.30 -54.79 64.82
CA GLY A 299 -11.89 -55.22 66.16
C GLY A 299 -13.14 -55.47 66.97
#